data_AF-A0A7W9T295-F1
#
_entry.id   AF-A0A7W9T295-F1
#
_cell.length_a   1.000
_cell.length_b   1.000
_cell.length_c   1.000
_cell.angle_alpha   90.00
_cell.angle_beta   90.00
_cell.angle_gamma   90.00
#
_symmetry.space_group_name_H-M   'P 1'
#
loop_
_entity.id
_entity.type
_entity.pdbx_description
1 polymer ?
#
loop_
_entity_poly.entity_id
_entity_poly.type
_entity_poly.pdbx_seq_one_letter_code
_entity_poly.pdbx_strand_id
1 'polypeptide(L)'
;MLTHPFWGTVEESWAGMAPQKKFILPGFEQPIEVFLGEELFEEDEEYDLSPAQLDEYAATFQAFVADAPRLLPDLQQQTFARYQELYASHYEDPAQSGAPALHLRTPEEHFAYLQDVAYLRITEGQTLRLSIRYGLDTEHGLEIKFEANELTEMGGIAET
;
A
#
# COMPACT_ATOMS: atom_id res chain seq x y z
N MET A 1 -7.09 23.25 5.17
CA MET A 1 -6.66 22.61 6.43
C MET A 1 -7.90 22.22 7.22
N LEU A 2 -8.08 20.93 7.47
CA LEU A 2 -9.21 20.35 8.20
C LEU A 2 -8.68 19.67 9.47
N THR A 3 -9.47 19.65 10.54
CA THR A 3 -9.07 18.96 11.79
C THR A 3 -10.06 17.84 12.10
N HIS A 4 -9.53 16.64 12.34
CA HIS A 4 -10.32 15.45 12.62
C HIS A 4 -9.81 14.73 13.88
N PRO A 5 -10.67 14.16 14.75
CA PRO A 5 -10.24 13.49 15.98
C PRO A 5 -9.25 12.34 15.74
N PHE A 6 -9.45 11.56 14.67
CA PHE A 6 -8.55 10.44 14.34
C PHE A 6 -7.36 10.89 13.50
N TRP A 7 -7.55 11.74 12.49
CA TRP A 7 -6.50 12.09 11.52
C TRP A 7 -5.59 13.22 12.02
N GLY A 8 -6.06 14.03 12.97
CA GLY A 8 -5.39 15.28 13.36
C GLY A 8 -5.62 16.35 12.30
N THR A 9 -4.60 17.15 12.05
CA THR A 9 -4.59 18.12 10.94
C THR A 9 -4.45 17.39 9.61
N VAL A 10 -5.40 17.63 8.71
CA VAL A 10 -5.38 17.20 7.30
C VAL A 10 -5.16 18.40 6.40
N GLU A 11 -4.20 18.28 5.49
CA GLU A 11 -3.83 19.31 4.52
C GLU A 11 -3.41 18.67 3.20
N GLU A 12 -3.23 19.50 2.18
CA GLU A 12 -2.75 19.06 0.89
C GLU A 12 -1.28 18.64 0.97
N SER A 13 -0.97 17.50 0.36
CA SER A 13 0.36 16.93 0.18
C SER A 13 0.56 16.60 -1.30
N TRP A 14 1.70 16.03 -1.66
CA TRP A 14 2.13 15.86 -3.06
C TRP A 14 1.21 15.00 -3.94
N ALA A 15 0.31 14.20 -3.35
CA ALA A 15 -0.65 13.36 -4.07
C ALA A 15 -2.10 13.56 -3.57
N GLY A 16 -2.42 14.75 -3.06
CA GLY A 16 -3.75 15.09 -2.53
C GLY A 16 -3.77 15.23 -1.01
N MET A 17 -4.93 15.02 -0.39
CA MET A 17 -5.14 15.32 1.03
C MET A 17 -4.53 14.25 1.94
N ALA A 18 -3.73 14.66 2.93
CA ALA A 18 -3.09 13.77 3.88
C ALA A 18 -3.06 14.36 5.30
N PRO A 19 -3.11 13.52 6.35
CA PRO A 19 -2.83 13.95 7.71
C PRO A 19 -1.34 14.30 7.86
N GLN A 20 -1.04 15.36 8.63
CA GLN A 20 0.34 15.73 8.95
C GLN A 20 1.12 14.63 9.69
N LYS A 21 0.40 13.77 10.44
CA LYS A 21 1.01 12.65 11.15
C LYS A 21 1.10 11.42 10.23
N LYS A 22 2.18 10.67 10.39
CA LYS A 22 2.40 9.38 9.73
C LYS A 22 1.89 8.22 10.59
N PHE A 23 1.67 7.07 9.96
CA PHE A 23 1.12 5.87 10.60
C PHE A 23 2.06 4.67 10.43
N ILE A 24 2.17 3.81 11.43
CA ILE A 24 2.88 2.53 11.28
C ILE A 24 1.81 1.46 11.05
N LEU A 25 1.91 0.75 9.94
CA LEU A 25 1.03 -0.36 9.63
C LEU A 25 1.51 -1.64 10.34
N PRO A 26 0.59 -2.51 10.81
CA PRO A 26 0.98 -3.82 11.30
C PRO A 26 1.78 -4.58 10.25
N GLY A 27 2.88 -5.23 10.66
CA GLY A 27 3.76 -5.99 9.75
C GLY A 27 4.77 -5.14 8.96
N PHE A 28 4.80 -3.82 9.17
CA PHE A 28 5.75 -2.90 8.56
C PHE A 28 6.46 -2.07 9.62
N GLU A 29 7.73 -1.74 9.38
CA GLU A 29 8.56 -1.04 10.38
C GLU A 29 8.50 0.48 10.26
N GLN A 30 8.37 0.99 9.03
CA GLN A 30 8.48 2.42 8.75
C GLN A 30 7.12 3.12 8.81
N PRO A 31 7.08 4.36 9.32
CA PRO A 31 5.87 5.16 9.30
C PRO A 31 5.58 5.64 7.87
N ILE A 32 4.33 5.48 7.44
CA ILE A 32 3.85 5.76 6.10
C ILE A 32 2.97 7.00 6.05
N GLU A 33 2.90 7.60 4.87
CA GLU A 33 1.90 8.61 4.54
C GLU A 33 0.59 7.94 4.12
N VAL A 34 -0.54 8.52 4.52
CA VAL A 34 -1.88 8.03 4.21
C VAL A 34 -2.65 9.10 3.46
N PHE A 35 -2.94 8.87 2.18
CA PHE A 35 -3.77 9.76 1.38
C PHE A 35 -5.25 9.47 1.56
N LEU A 36 -6.04 10.54 1.60
CA LEU A 36 -7.47 10.54 1.87
C LEU A 36 -8.20 11.07 0.63
N GLY A 37 -8.97 10.20 -0.03
CA GLY A 37 -9.64 10.45 -1.29
C GLY A 37 -8.78 10.12 -2.51
N GLU A 38 -9.26 10.58 -3.66
CA GLU A 38 -8.62 10.35 -4.96
C GLU A 38 -7.28 11.10 -5.07
N GLU A 39 -6.44 10.64 -6.00
CA GLU A 39 -5.24 11.38 -6.36
C GLU A 39 -5.62 12.65 -7.11
N LEU A 40 -5.04 13.78 -6.70
CA LEU A 40 -5.27 15.07 -7.35
C LEU A 40 -4.17 15.26 -8.39
N PHE A 41 -4.55 15.27 -9.67
CA PHE A 41 -3.60 15.33 -10.79
C PHE A 41 -3.37 16.75 -11.31
N GLU A 42 -4.22 17.71 -10.94
CA GLU A 42 -4.15 19.09 -11.38
C GLU A 42 -4.16 20.06 -10.19
N GLU A 43 -3.33 21.10 -10.23
CA GLU A 43 -3.20 22.14 -9.18
C GLU A 43 -4.52 22.91 -8.91
N ASP A 44 -5.51 22.78 -9.80
CA ASP A 44 -6.81 23.48 -9.73
C ASP A 44 -7.97 22.58 -9.25
N GLU A 45 -7.73 21.30 -8.94
CA GLU A 45 -8.76 20.40 -8.42
C GLU A 45 -8.99 20.65 -6.91
N GLU A 46 -9.94 21.55 -6.61
CA GLU A 46 -10.39 21.81 -5.23
C GLU A 46 -11.15 20.59 -4.69
N TYR A 47 -10.42 19.67 -4.07
CA TYR A 47 -10.99 18.51 -3.40
C TYR A 47 -11.24 18.81 -1.92
N ASP A 48 -12.47 19.25 -1.61
CA ASP A 48 -12.89 19.53 -0.24
C ASP A 48 -13.49 18.27 0.41
N LEU A 49 -12.71 17.64 1.28
CA LEU A 49 -13.14 16.51 2.08
C LEU A 49 -14.17 16.94 3.12
N SER A 50 -15.37 16.37 3.05
CA SER A 50 -16.36 16.58 4.09
C SER A 50 -15.97 15.88 5.41
N PRO A 51 -16.43 16.38 6.58
CA PRO A 51 -16.22 15.68 7.85
C PRO A 51 -16.71 14.22 7.83
N ALA A 52 -17.81 13.94 7.13
CA ALA A 52 -18.35 12.59 7.00
C ALA A 52 -17.44 11.64 6.21
N GLN A 53 -16.78 12.13 5.14
CA GLN A 53 -15.79 11.35 4.41
C GLN A 53 -14.56 11.06 5.28
N LEU A 54 -14.12 12.03 6.10
CA LEU A 54 -13.02 11.81 7.04
C LEU A 54 -13.36 10.74 8.09
N ASP A 55 -14.60 10.71 8.58
CA ASP A 55 -15.11 9.66 9.46
C ASP A 55 -15.13 8.29 8.76
N GLU A 56 -15.60 8.22 7.52
CA GLU A 56 -15.64 6.97 6.73
C GLU A 56 -14.23 6.42 6.46
N TYR A 57 -13.30 7.28 6.07
CA TYR A 57 -11.91 6.87 5.83
C TYR A 57 -11.24 6.43 7.12
N ALA A 58 -11.51 7.10 8.25
CA ALA A 58 -11.02 6.67 9.55
C ALA A 58 -11.54 5.28 9.90
N ALA A 59 -12.83 5.02 9.70
CA ALA A 59 -13.42 3.71 9.94
C ALA A 59 -12.79 2.63 9.05
N THR A 60 -12.56 2.93 7.77
CA THR A 60 -11.90 2.03 6.80
C THR A 60 -10.49 1.68 7.24
N PHE A 61 -9.68 2.69 7.59
CA PHE A 61 -8.31 2.48 8.08
C PHE A 61 -8.29 1.64 9.36
N GLN A 62 -9.15 1.98 10.32
CA GLN A 62 -9.22 1.28 11.60
C GLN A 62 -9.66 -0.18 11.43
N ALA A 63 -10.62 -0.44 10.55
CA ALA A 63 -11.05 -1.80 10.22
C ALA A 63 -9.91 -2.60 9.57
N PHE A 64 -9.17 -2.01 8.63
CA PHE A 64 -8.01 -2.65 8.02
C PHE A 64 -6.93 -3.00 9.05
N VAL A 65 -6.56 -2.04 9.92
CA VAL A 65 -5.56 -2.27 10.97
C VAL A 65 -6.02 -3.34 11.97
N ALA A 66 -7.30 -3.36 12.34
CA ALA A 66 -7.84 -4.35 13.26
C ALA A 66 -7.84 -5.77 12.67
N ASP A 67 -7.99 -5.89 11.35
CA ASP A 67 -8.05 -7.17 10.62
C ASP A 67 -6.68 -7.60 10.05
N ALA A 68 -5.64 -6.79 10.25
CA ALA A 68 -4.28 -7.07 9.80
C ALA A 68 -3.75 -8.47 10.20
N PRO A 69 -4.03 -9.03 11.41
CA PRO A 69 -3.60 -10.38 11.75
C PRO A 69 -4.14 -11.47 10.80
N ARG A 70 -5.30 -11.25 10.18
CA ARG A 70 -5.87 -12.14 9.16
C ARG A 70 -5.34 -11.80 7.77
N LEU A 71 -5.25 -10.51 7.44
CA LEU A 71 -4.87 -10.02 6.11
C LEU A 71 -3.40 -10.22 5.77
N LEU A 72 -2.49 -10.00 6.74
CA LEU A 72 -1.05 -10.03 6.46
C LEU A 72 -0.56 -11.40 6.00
N PRO A 73 -0.95 -12.54 6.64
CA PRO A 73 -0.56 -13.85 6.13
C PRO A 73 -1.06 -14.10 4.70
N ASP A 74 -2.29 -13.69 4.39
CA ASP A 74 -2.86 -13.86 3.06
C ASP A 74 -2.12 -13.00 2.01
N LEU A 75 -1.87 -11.74 2.34
CA LEU A 75 -1.05 -10.84 1.52
C LEU A 75 0.32 -11.47 1.22
N GLN A 76 1.03 -11.95 2.23
CA GLN A 76 2.34 -12.59 2.07
C GLN A 76 2.29 -13.77 1.10
N GLN A 77 1.28 -14.63 1.24
CA GLN A 77 1.11 -15.79 0.37
C GLN A 77 0.83 -15.37 -1.08
N GLN A 78 -0.10 -14.43 -1.28
CA GLN A 78 -0.49 -13.97 -2.61
C GLN A 78 0.67 -13.24 -3.32
N THR A 79 1.40 -12.37 -2.62
CA THR A 79 2.55 -11.68 -3.21
C THR A 79 3.70 -12.64 -3.53
N PHE A 80 3.91 -13.68 -2.70
CA PHE A 80 4.91 -14.70 -2.98
C PHE A 80 4.54 -15.54 -4.19
N ALA A 81 3.27 -15.93 -4.33
CA ALA A 81 2.78 -16.65 -5.51
C ALA A 81 3.00 -15.82 -6.79
N ARG A 82 2.68 -14.52 -6.76
CA ARG A 82 2.97 -13.60 -7.87
C ARG A 82 4.46 -13.54 -8.19
N TYR A 83 5.32 -13.49 -7.16
CA TYR A 83 6.77 -13.53 -7.36
C TYR A 83 7.25 -14.80 -8.05
N GLN A 84 6.73 -15.95 -7.62
CA GLN A 84 7.07 -17.24 -8.22
C GLN A 84 6.68 -17.30 -9.69
N GLU A 85 5.53 -16.73 -10.04
CA GLU A 85 5.02 -16.71 -11.42
C GLU A 85 5.84 -15.76 -12.32
N LEU A 86 6.12 -14.55 -11.84
CA LEU A 86 6.62 -13.47 -12.71
C LEU A 86 8.14 -13.29 -12.65
N TYR A 87 8.76 -13.44 -11.48
CA TYR A 87 10.13 -12.95 -11.24
C TYR A 87 11.11 -14.04 -10.83
N ALA A 88 10.65 -15.14 -10.22
CA ALA A 88 11.56 -16.16 -9.67
C ALA A 88 12.53 -16.74 -10.71
N SER A 89 12.07 -17.00 -11.94
CA SER A 89 12.93 -17.52 -13.01
C SER A 89 14.10 -16.60 -13.36
N HIS A 90 13.87 -15.29 -13.35
CA HIS A 90 14.89 -14.27 -13.58
C HIS A 90 15.90 -14.23 -12.43
N TYR A 91 15.42 -14.23 -11.19
CA TYR A 91 16.26 -14.12 -10.00
C TYR A 91 16.99 -15.41 -9.60
N GLU A 92 16.55 -16.58 -10.08
CA GLU A 92 17.27 -17.85 -9.89
C GLU A 92 18.39 -18.07 -10.91
N ASP A 93 18.47 -17.24 -11.97
CA ASP A 93 19.52 -17.30 -12.99
C ASP A 93 20.48 -16.11 -12.87
N PRO A 94 21.69 -16.30 -12.33
CA PRO A 94 22.68 -15.22 -12.20
C PRO A 94 23.08 -14.56 -13.52
N ALA A 95 22.93 -15.25 -14.66
CA ALA A 95 23.22 -14.67 -15.96
C ALA A 95 22.16 -13.65 -16.40
N GLN A 96 20.93 -13.77 -15.89
CA GLN A 96 19.83 -12.85 -16.17
C GLN A 96 19.78 -11.71 -15.17
N SER A 97 19.87 -12.01 -13.87
CA SER A 97 19.76 -11.00 -12.81
C SER A 97 21.03 -10.18 -12.58
N GLY A 98 22.18 -10.69 -13.05
CA GLY A 98 23.49 -10.09 -12.76
C GLY A 98 23.92 -10.22 -11.30
N ALA A 99 23.22 -11.04 -10.49
CA ALA A 99 23.47 -11.25 -9.07
C ALA A 99 23.39 -12.75 -8.72
N PRO A 100 23.92 -13.20 -7.56
CA PRO A 100 23.69 -14.56 -7.09
C PRO A 100 22.20 -14.87 -6.97
N ALA A 101 21.85 -16.14 -7.19
CA ALA A 101 20.46 -16.60 -7.06
C ALA A 101 19.92 -16.35 -5.65
N LEU A 102 18.69 -15.84 -5.57
CA LEU A 102 18.09 -15.42 -4.30
C LEU A 102 17.62 -16.59 -3.45
N HIS A 103 17.17 -17.67 -4.09
CA HIS A 103 16.68 -18.90 -3.45
C HIS A 103 15.55 -18.67 -2.44
N LEU A 104 14.65 -17.72 -2.70
CA LEU A 104 13.49 -17.46 -1.85
C LEU A 104 12.53 -18.67 -1.90
N ARG A 105 12.33 -19.32 -0.75
CA ARG A 105 11.50 -20.53 -0.61
C ARG A 105 10.23 -20.30 0.17
N THR A 106 10.16 -19.25 0.98
CA THR A 106 8.98 -18.97 1.80
C THR A 106 8.43 -17.56 1.57
N PRO A 107 7.12 -17.35 1.84
CA PRO A 107 6.52 -16.01 1.82
C PRO A 107 7.23 -15.01 2.73
N GLU A 108 7.71 -15.45 3.89
CA GLU A 108 8.38 -14.57 4.85
C GLU A 108 9.74 -14.08 4.33
N GLU A 109 10.51 -14.94 3.65
CA GLU A 109 11.78 -14.55 3.01
C GLU A 109 11.54 -13.53 1.89
N HIS A 110 10.47 -13.72 1.11
CA HIS A 110 10.06 -12.80 0.05
C HIS A 110 9.52 -11.48 0.59
N PHE A 111 8.74 -11.50 1.67
CA PHE A 111 8.11 -10.33 2.25
C PHE A 111 9.11 -9.29 2.78
N ALA A 112 10.35 -9.70 3.06
CA ALA A 112 11.45 -8.79 3.38
C ALA A 112 11.72 -7.76 2.27
N TYR A 113 11.40 -8.09 1.01
CA TYR A 113 11.55 -7.19 -0.15
C TYR A 113 10.35 -6.26 -0.36
N LEU A 114 9.30 -6.39 0.45
CA LEU A 114 8.06 -5.61 0.39
C LEU A 114 7.91 -4.63 1.56
N GLN A 115 8.96 -4.44 2.37
CA GLN A 115 8.90 -3.61 3.57
C GLN A 115 8.87 -2.10 3.29
N ASP A 116 9.27 -1.66 2.10
CA ASP A 116 9.28 -0.24 1.71
C ASP A 116 7.92 0.19 1.17
N VAL A 117 6.97 0.44 2.07
CA VAL A 117 5.66 1.00 1.72
C VAL A 117 5.85 2.48 1.33
N ALA A 118 5.52 2.81 0.09
CA ALA A 118 5.58 4.18 -0.40
C ALA A 118 4.53 5.05 0.30
N TYR A 119 3.28 4.57 0.29
CA TYR A 119 2.12 5.22 0.91
C TYR A 119 0.93 4.25 0.90
N LEU A 120 -0.13 4.67 1.59
CA LEU A 120 -1.43 4.03 1.54
C LEU A 120 -2.47 5.06 1.13
N ARG A 121 -3.42 4.70 0.27
CA ARG A 121 -4.52 5.58 -0.14
C ARG A 121 -5.85 4.97 0.28
N ILE A 122 -6.73 5.79 0.83
CA ILE A 122 -8.11 5.40 1.16
C ILE A 122 -9.05 6.23 0.30
N THR A 123 -9.97 5.55 -0.37
CA THR A 123 -11.00 6.14 -1.23
C THR A 123 -12.37 5.66 -0.78
N GLU A 124 -13.42 6.18 -1.38
CA GLU A 124 -14.80 5.83 -1.03
C GLU A 124 -15.08 4.32 -1.19
N GLY A 125 -16.14 3.85 -0.54
CA GLY A 125 -16.57 2.46 -0.66
C GLY A 125 -15.70 1.47 0.12
N GLN A 126 -15.04 1.93 1.20
CA GLN A 126 -14.12 1.14 2.02
C GLN A 126 -12.94 0.57 1.20
N THR A 127 -12.44 1.38 0.26
CA THR A 127 -11.35 1.00 -0.64
C THR A 127 -10.02 1.50 -0.10
N LEU A 128 -9.03 0.61 -0.06
CA LEU A 128 -7.68 0.90 0.39
C LEU A 128 -6.67 0.37 -0.63
N ARG A 129 -5.74 1.21 -1.06
CA ARG A 129 -4.61 0.83 -1.92
C ARG A 129 -3.30 0.96 -1.14
N LEU A 130 -2.55 -0.13 -1.09
CA LEU A 130 -1.24 -0.19 -0.48
C LEU A 130 -0.17 -0.20 -1.57
N SER A 131 0.56 0.91 -1.69
CA SER A 131 1.61 1.09 -2.70
C SER A 131 2.98 0.80 -2.08
N ILE A 132 3.72 -0.15 -2.66
CA ILE A 132 5.00 -0.68 -2.16
C ILE A 132 6.09 -0.49 -3.22
N ARG A 133 7.23 0.07 -2.80
CA ARG A 133 8.45 0.06 -3.60
C ARG A 133 9.07 -1.32 -3.52
N TYR A 134 8.82 -2.12 -4.54
CA TYR A 134 9.18 -3.53 -4.51
C TYR A 134 10.68 -3.71 -4.77
N GLY A 135 11.41 -4.26 -3.80
CA GLY A 135 12.87 -4.45 -3.92
C GLY A 135 13.32 -5.40 -5.03
N LEU A 136 12.39 -6.17 -5.61
CA LEU A 136 12.63 -7.08 -6.75
C LEU A 136 11.93 -6.62 -8.04
N ASP A 137 11.23 -5.49 -8.03
CA ASP A 137 10.73 -4.81 -9.23
C ASP A 137 10.74 -3.31 -8.95
N THR A 138 11.93 -2.73 -9.06
CA THR A 138 12.16 -1.32 -8.73
C THR A 138 11.59 -0.37 -9.79
N GLU A 139 11.20 -0.89 -10.96
CA GLU A 139 10.64 -0.09 -12.06
C GLU A 139 9.14 0.10 -11.90
N HIS A 140 8.40 -0.95 -11.55
CA HIS A 140 6.93 -0.92 -11.51
C HIS A 140 6.35 -0.90 -10.09
N GLY A 141 7.14 -1.33 -9.09
CA GLY A 141 6.65 -1.49 -7.72
C GLY A 141 5.54 -2.54 -7.60
N LEU A 142 4.78 -2.46 -6.52
CA LEU A 142 3.61 -3.31 -6.29
C LEU A 142 2.50 -2.49 -5.64
N GLU A 143 1.30 -2.56 -6.19
CA GLU A 143 0.09 -2.01 -5.56
C GLU A 143 -0.90 -3.14 -5.26
N ILE A 144 -1.43 -3.12 -4.04
CA ILE A 144 -2.44 -4.07 -3.58
C ILE A 144 -3.70 -3.30 -3.22
N LYS A 145 -4.82 -3.71 -3.80
CA LYS A 145 -6.12 -3.12 -3.53
C LYS A 145 -6.93 -4.02 -2.60
N PHE A 146 -7.53 -3.39 -1.61
CA PHE A 146 -8.48 -3.98 -0.68
C PHE A 146 -9.81 -3.25 -0.79
N GLU A 147 -10.90 -4.00 -0.89
CA GLU A 147 -12.26 -3.47 -0.78
C GLU A 147 -12.96 -4.17 0.39
N ALA A 148 -13.40 -3.40 1.38
CA ALA A 148 -14.01 -3.93 2.60
C ALA A 148 -13.17 -5.05 3.28
N ASN A 149 -11.86 -4.83 3.37
CA ASN A 149 -10.88 -5.79 3.90
C ASN A 149 -10.80 -7.13 3.13
N GLU A 150 -11.13 -7.17 1.85
CA GLU A 150 -10.80 -8.31 0.99
C GLU A 150 -9.81 -7.86 -0.07
N LEU A 151 -8.75 -8.65 -0.28
CA LEU A 151 -7.79 -8.38 -1.35
C LEU A 151 -8.47 -8.66 -2.69
N THR A 152 -8.72 -7.61 -3.47
CA THR A 152 -9.46 -7.70 -4.73
C THR A 152 -8.55 -7.65 -5.95
N GLU A 153 -7.44 -6.92 -5.87
CA GLU A 153 -6.54 -6.73 -7.01
C GLU A 153 -5.08 -6.54 -6.58
N MET A 154 -4.15 -6.93 -7.46
CA MET A 154 -2.71 -6.78 -7.26
C MET A 154 -2.01 -6.58 -8.61
N GLY A 155 -1.26 -5.48 -8.73
CA GLY A 155 -0.61 -5.06 -9.97
C GLY A 155 0.63 -4.20 -9.73
N GLY A 156 1.18 -3.62 -10.79
CA GLY A 156 2.11 -2.49 -10.65
C GLY A 156 1.42 -1.27 -10.05
N ILE A 157 2.21 -0.28 -9.61
CA ILE A 157 1.66 0.96 -9.06
C ILE A 157 0.80 1.67 -10.12
N ALA A 158 -0.40 2.08 -9.74
CA ALA A 158 -1.42 2.71 -10.59
C ALA A 158 -2.06 1.78 -11.64
N GLU A 159 -1.95 0.46 -11.49
CA GLU A 159 -2.63 -0.52 -12.33
C GLU A 159 -3.95 -1.07 -11.72
N THR A 160 -4.36 -0.61 -10.52
CA THR A 160 -5.46 -1.22 -9.71
C THR A 160 -6.57 -0.27 -9.23
#